data_AF-A0A833E7W7-F1
#
_entry.id   AF-A0A833E7W7-F1
#
_cell.length_a   1.000
_cell.length_b   1.000
_cell.length_c   1.000
_cell.angle_alpha   90.00
_cell.angle_beta   90.00
_cell.angle_gamma   90.00
#
_symmetry.space_group_name_H-M   'P 1'
#
loop_
_entity.id
_entity.type
_entity.pdbx_description
1 polymer ?
#
loop_
_entity_poly.entity_id
_entity_poly.type
_entity_poly.pdbx_seq_one_letter_code
_entity_poly.pdbx_strand_id
1 'polypeptide(L)'
;MVLLDIKKGGILLFIVGLFLGLGLGLIISVSIVKPMDEIVVSRLAMLAEKAIYISDIVRATDVAYIIPVAVYASYSALKANTITDLKILPPPEVYLERPIDLVNTTLNSLRSSKPPSEVKELHELLINKFSVLLAKLLDFKGNVKSGDLEPLDALREYREISNICSEILNLTKAISNTLRESV
;
A
#
# COMPACT_ATOMS: atom_id res chain seq x y z
N MET A 1 -76.93 20.99 25.36
CA MET A 1 -75.56 21.39 25.78
C MET A 1 -74.55 20.23 25.79
N VAL A 2 -74.98 18.96 25.81
CA VAL A 2 -74.06 17.79 25.90
C VAL A 2 -73.41 17.35 24.57
N LEU A 3 -73.98 17.72 23.41
CA LEU A 3 -73.48 17.28 22.10
C LEU A 3 -72.24 18.05 21.59
N LEU A 4 -71.94 19.23 22.15
CA LEU A 4 -70.86 20.10 21.68
C LEU A 4 -69.49 19.75 22.29
N ASP A 5 -69.47 19.16 23.49
CA ASP A 5 -68.23 18.79 24.19
C ASP A 5 -67.59 17.50 23.67
N ILE A 6 -68.40 16.55 23.20
CA ILE A 6 -67.92 15.29 22.60
C ILE A 6 -67.09 15.56 21.33
N LYS A 7 -67.48 16.58 20.53
CA LYS A 7 -66.74 16.99 19.33
C LYS A 7 -65.39 17.63 19.66
N LYS A 8 -65.27 18.39 20.75
CA LYS A 8 -64.02 19.03 21.17
C LYS A 8 -63.04 18.03 21.81
N GLY A 9 -63.54 17.08 22.60
CA GLY A 9 -62.72 16.04 23.23
C GLY A 9 -62.11 15.05 22.23
N GLY A 10 -62.88 14.66 21.20
CA GLY A 10 -62.39 13.77 20.13
C GLY A 10 -61.29 14.39 19.27
N ILE A 11 -61.41 15.69 18.93
CA ILE A 11 -60.38 16.43 18.18
C ILE A 11 -59.11 16.58 19.02
N LEU A 12 -59.23 16.83 20.32
CA LEU A 12 -58.08 16.94 21.22
C LEU A 12 -57.32 15.61 21.33
N LEU A 13 -58.02 14.49 21.50
CA LEU A 13 -57.42 13.14 21.50
C LEU A 13 -56.75 12.80 20.17
N PHE A 14 -57.34 13.22 19.04
CA PHE A 14 -56.73 13.02 17.72
C PHE A 14 -55.43 13.81 17.58
N ILE A 15 -55.40 15.08 18.01
CA ILE A 15 -54.20 15.91 17.97
C ILE A 15 -53.10 15.35 18.86
N VAL A 16 -53.43 14.95 20.10
CA VAL A 16 -52.46 14.34 21.03
C VAL A 16 -51.93 13.01 20.49
N GLY A 17 -52.79 12.18 19.90
CA GLY A 17 -52.40 10.94 19.25
C GLY A 17 -51.47 11.17 18.05
N LEU A 18 -51.72 12.21 17.26
CA LEU A 18 -50.88 12.59 16.12
C LEU A 18 -49.48 13.04 16.58
N PHE A 19 -49.41 13.88 17.61
CA PHE A 19 -48.13 14.33 18.18
C PHE A 19 -47.33 13.19 18.82
N LEU A 20 -47.98 12.26 19.51
CA LEU A 20 -47.32 11.07 20.06
C LEU A 20 -46.83 10.12 18.96
N GLY A 21 -47.63 9.89 17.92
CA GLY A 21 -47.25 9.04 16.78
C GLY A 21 -46.09 9.64 15.98
N LEU A 22 -46.11 10.94 15.69
CA LEU A 22 -45.02 11.64 15.01
C LEU A 22 -43.76 11.74 15.88
N GLY A 23 -43.91 11.98 17.19
CA GLY A 23 -42.80 12.04 18.13
C GLY A 23 -42.08 10.69 18.28
N LEU A 24 -42.83 9.59 18.43
CA LEU A 24 -42.28 8.23 18.47
C LEU A 24 -41.66 7.85 17.12
N GLY A 25 -42.29 8.20 16.01
CA GLY A 25 -41.74 7.97 14.67
C GLY A 25 -40.41 8.69 14.45
N LEU A 26 -40.28 9.94 14.90
CA LEU A 26 -39.02 10.71 14.83
C LEU A 26 -37.94 10.13 15.75
N ILE A 27 -38.27 9.73 16.98
CA ILE A 27 -37.31 9.13 17.92
C ILE A 27 -36.76 7.82 17.36
N ILE A 28 -37.62 6.97 16.79
CA ILE A 28 -37.22 5.70 16.17
C ILE A 28 -36.35 5.98 14.94
N SER A 29 -36.77 6.92 14.08
CA SER A 29 -36.01 7.29 12.88
C SER A 29 -34.62 7.82 13.23
N VAL A 30 -34.50 8.71 14.22
CA VAL A 30 -33.21 9.27 14.65
C VAL A 30 -32.36 8.22 15.37
N SER A 31 -32.97 7.36 16.20
CA SER A 31 -32.26 6.33 16.97
C SER A 31 -31.77 5.16 16.11
N ILE A 32 -32.38 4.90 14.96
CA ILE A 32 -31.98 3.80 14.06
C ILE A 32 -31.13 4.31 12.89
N VAL A 33 -31.46 5.46 12.30
CA VAL A 33 -30.76 5.97 11.12
C VAL A 33 -29.38 6.55 11.48
N LYS A 34 -29.23 7.27 12.61
CA LYS A 34 -27.91 7.78 13.03
C LYS A 34 -26.85 6.68 13.23
N PRO A 35 -27.11 5.59 13.98
CA PRO A 35 -26.11 4.53 14.12
C PRO A 35 -25.89 3.76 12.82
N MET A 36 -26.89 3.64 11.95
CA MET A 36 -26.69 3.03 10.62
C MET A 36 -25.78 3.88 9.73
N ASP A 37 -25.96 5.21 9.70
CA ASP A 37 -25.07 6.11 8.98
C ASP A 37 -23.64 6.06 9.54
N GLU A 38 -23.46 6.01 10.86
CA GLU A 38 -22.13 5.88 11.48
C GLU A 38 -21.45 4.54 11.13
N ILE A 39 -22.20 3.43 11.10
CA ILE A 39 -21.67 2.11 10.69
C ILE A 39 -21.31 2.10 9.20
N VAL A 40 -22.12 2.71 8.34
CA VAL A 40 -21.84 2.77 6.89
C VAL A 40 -20.64 3.67 6.61
N VAL A 41 -20.58 4.85 7.23
CA VAL A 41 -19.45 5.79 7.08
C VAL A 41 -18.16 5.18 7.61
N SER A 42 -18.18 4.51 8.77
CA SER A 42 -16.98 3.83 9.31
C SER A 42 -16.51 2.67 8.43
N ARG A 43 -17.42 1.88 7.86
CA ARG A 43 -17.06 0.83 6.88
C ARG A 43 -16.47 1.40 5.60
N LEU A 44 -17.04 2.49 5.07
CA LEU A 44 -16.50 3.15 3.87
C LEU A 44 -15.12 3.77 4.14
N ALA A 45 -14.91 4.38 5.31
CA ALA A 45 -13.61 4.89 5.72
C ALA A 45 -12.58 3.76 5.83
N MET A 46 -12.94 2.63 6.44
CA MET A 46 -12.08 1.44 6.54
C MET A 46 -11.71 0.88 5.16
N LEU A 47 -12.67 0.79 4.23
CA LEU A 47 -12.43 0.35 2.85
C LEU A 47 -11.54 1.33 2.08
N ALA A 48 -11.72 2.64 2.27
CA ALA A 48 -10.88 3.66 1.67
C ALA A 48 -9.43 3.57 2.18
N GLU A 49 -9.22 3.38 3.49
CA GLU A 49 -7.90 3.16 4.07
C GLU A 49 -7.22 1.89 3.51
N LYS A 50 -7.97 0.78 3.39
CA LYS A 50 -7.47 -0.44 2.74
C LYS A 50 -7.10 -0.22 1.28
N ALA A 51 -7.90 0.54 0.53
CA ALA A 51 -7.62 0.83 -0.89
C ALA A 51 -6.36 1.71 -1.07
N ILE A 52 -6.18 2.72 -0.21
CA ILE A 52 -4.96 3.54 -0.20
C ILE A 52 -3.74 2.67 0.07
N TYR A 53 -3.82 1.79 1.07
CA TYR A 53 -2.73 0.88 1.40
C TYR A 53 -2.43 -0.11 0.26
N ILE A 54 -3.44 -0.64 -0.43
CA ILE A 54 -3.24 -1.50 -1.62
C ILE A 54 -2.45 -0.76 -2.71
N SER A 55 -2.65 0.54 -2.89
CA SER A 55 -1.86 1.33 -3.84
C SER A 55 -0.37 1.34 -3.51
N ASP A 56 0.00 1.38 -2.22
CA ASP A 56 1.41 1.27 -1.79
C ASP A 56 1.97 -0.13 -2.08
N ILE A 57 1.15 -1.17 -1.91
CA ILE A 57 1.53 -2.56 -2.21
C ILE A 57 1.73 -2.81 -3.72
N VAL A 58 0.90 -2.21 -4.58
CA VAL A 58 1.09 -2.24 -6.04
C VAL A 58 2.40 -1.57 -6.41
N ARG A 59 2.70 -0.38 -5.85
CA ARG A 59 3.99 0.29 -6.07
C ARG A 59 5.16 -0.59 -5.63
N ALA A 60 5.07 -1.24 -4.47
CA ALA A 60 6.10 -2.16 -4.01
C ALA A 60 6.32 -3.34 -4.98
N THR A 61 5.24 -3.84 -5.58
CA THR A 61 5.27 -4.90 -6.60
C THR A 61 6.00 -4.42 -7.86
N ASP A 62 5.63 -3.24 -8.38
CA ASP A 62 6.24 -2.66 -9.58
C ASP A 62 7.74 -2.45 -9.41
N VAL A 63 8.16 -1.92 -8.25
CA VAL A 63 9.58 -1.74 -7.95
C VAL A 63 10.31 -3.08 -7.96
N ALA A 64 9.76 -4.11 -7.30
CA ALA A 64 10.39 -5.43 -7.27
C ALA A 64 10.53 -6.09 -8.65
N TYR A 65 9.71 -5.73 -9.65
CA TYR A 65 9.89 -6.15 -11.04
C TYR A 65 10.96 -5.34 -11.79
N ILE A 66 11.06 -4.04 -11.52
CA ILE A 66 11.98 -3.13 -12.24
C ILE A 66 13.43 -3.36 -11.81
N ILE A 67 13.68 -3.56 -10.51
CA ILE A 67 15.06 -3.59 -9.96
C ILE A 67 15.94 -4.68 -10.60
N PRO A 68 15.53 -5.96 -10.68
CA PRO A 68 16.38 -7.00 -11.27
C PRO A 68 16.79 -6.69 -12.71
N VAL A 69 15.88 -6.11 -13.50
CA VAL A 69 16.16 -5.73 -14.91
C VAL A 69 17.25 -4.66 -14.98
N ALA A 70 17.16 -3.64 -14.12
CA ALA A 70 18.14 -2.55 -14.10
C ALA A 70 19.53 -3.03 -13.64
N VAL A 71 19.58 -3.92 -12.65
CA VAL A 71 20.84 -4.52 -12.17
C VAL A 71 21.45 -5.42 -13.24
N TYR A 72 20.64 -6.22 -13.94
CA TYR A 72 21.10 -7.06 -15.04
C TYR A 72 21.64 -6.24 -16.23
N ALA A 73 20.98 -5.13 -16.57
CA ALA A 73 21.46 -4.22 -17.61
C ALA A 73 22.83 -3.62 -17.24
N SER A 74 23.00 -3.23 -15.97
CA SER A 74 24.27 -2.70 -15.45
C SER A 74 25.39 -3.75 -15.49
N TYR A 75 25.09 -5.00 -15.12
CA TYR A 75 26.01 -6.14 -15.28
C TYR A 75 26.42 -6.36 -16.74
N SER A 76 25.45 -6.32 -17.66
CA SER A 76 25.72 -6.55 -19.09
C SER A 76 26.63 -5.46 -19.67
N ALA A 77 26.43 -4.21 -19.26
CA ALA A 77 27.31 -3.10 -19.62
C ALA A 77 28.75 -3.29 -19.10
N LEU A 78 28.90 -3.71 -17.84
CA LEU A 78 30.18 -4.08 -17.24
C LEU A 78 30.89 -5.17 -18.05
N LYS A 79 30.21 -6.30 -18.30
CA LYS A 79 30.77 -7.43 -19.04
C LYS A 79 31.20 -7.05 -20.46
N ALA A 80 30.39 -6.25 -21.16
CA ALA A 80 30.71 -5.80 -22.51
C ALA A 80 32.02 -4.99 -22.54
N ASN A 81 32.20 -4.07 -21.60
CA ASN A 81 33.44 -3.29 -21.48
C ASN A 81 34.66 -4.17 -21.17
N THR A 82 34.52 -5.16 -20.29
CA THR A 82 35.62 -6.10 -19.98
C THR A 82 36.05 -6.91 -21.21
N ILE A 83 35.10 -7.37 -22.03
CA ILE A 83 35.41 -8.25 -23.18
C ILE A 83 36.04 -7.48 -24.34
N THR A 84 35.57 -6.27 -24.60
CA THR A 84 35.89 -5.54 -25.84
C THR A 84 37.13 -4.65 -25.73
N ASP A 85 37.74 -4.54 -24.53
CA ASP A 85 38.78 -3.56 -24.18
C ASP A 85 38.43 -2.14 -24.69
N LEU A 86 37.11 -1.92 -24.84
CA LEU A 86 36.52 -0.65 -25.19
C LEU A 86 36.75 0.21 -23.95
N LYS A 87 37.87 0.94 -23.95
CA LYS A 87 38.11 2.10 -23.10
C LYS A 87 37.09 3.19 -23.41
N ILE A 88 35.80 2.86 -23.39
CA ILE A 88 34.71 3.81 -23.48
C ILE A 88 34.89 4.67 -22.23
N LEU A 89 35.51 5.81 -22.46
CA LEU A 89 35.43 6.98 -21.61
C LEU A 89 34.19 7.72 -22.09
N PRO A 90 33.17 7.91 -21.23
CA PRO A 90 33.15 7.68 -19.79
C PRO A 90 32.85 6.22 -19.40
N PRO A 91 33.19 5.80 -18.15
CA PRO A 91 32.80 4.50 -17.60
C PRO A 91 31.30 4.25 -17.80
N PRO A 92 30.88 2.97 -17.92
CA PRO A 92 29.52 2.63 -18.29
C PRO A 92 28.56 3.34 -17.35
N GLU A 93 27.59 4.07 -17.91
CA GLU A 93 26.51 4.65 -17.12
C GLU A 93 25.82 3.52 -16.37
N VAL A 94 26.04 3.49 -15.07
CA VAL A 94 25.40 2.54 -14.18
C VAL A 94 23.96 3.00 -14.06
N TYR A 95 23.01 2.29 -14.68
CA TYR A 95 21.61 2.69 -14.68
C TYR A 95 20.91 2.36 -13.34
N LEU A 96 21.52 2.74 -12.20
CA LEU A 96 21.05 2.40 -10.86
C LEU A 96 20.58 3.60 -10.04
N GLU A 97 20.93 4.84 -10.41
CA GLU A 97 20.43 6.06 -9.74
C GLU A 97 18.90 6.03 -9.62
N ARG A 98 18.18 5.89 -10.74
CA ARG A 98 16.70 5.86 -10.72
C ARG A 98 16.12 4.64 -9.99
N PRO A 99 16.61 3.41 -10.20
CA PRO A 99 16.22 2.26 -9.37
C PRO A 99 16.39 2.50 -7.86
N ILE A 100 17.53 3.03 -7.43
CA ILE A 100 17.80 3.33 -6.01
C ILE A 100 16.81 4.37 -5.48
N ASP A 101 16.56 5.44 -6.24
CA ASP A 101 15.57 6.45 -5.87
C ASP A 101 14.18 5.84 -5.73
N LEU A 102 13.76 4.97 -6.65
CA LEU A 102 12.48 4.25 -6.58
C LEU A 102 12.37 3.38 -5.34
N VAL A 103 13.42 2.62 -4.99
CA VAL A 103 13.45 1.81 -3.76
C VAL A 103 13.35 2.71 -2.54
N ASN A 104 14.12 3.81 -2.49
CA ASN A 104 14.14 4.73 -1.36
C ASN A 104 12.78 5.43 -1.17
N THR A 105 12.19 5.96 -2.24
CA THR A 105 10.86 6.58 -2.19
C THR A 105 9.79 5.58 -1.74
N THR A 106 9.85 4.34 -2.25
CA THR A 106 8.90 3.29 -1.86
C THR A 106 9.07 2.89 -0.40
N LEU A 107 10.31 2.71 0.06
CA LEU A 107 10.62 2.43 1.47
C LEU A 107 10.11 3.53 2.40
N ASN A 108 10.30 4.80 2.02
CA ASN A 108 9.82 5.93 2.80
C ASN A 108 8.29 5.99 2.83
N SER A 109 7.63 5.70 1.69
CA SER A 109 6.17 5.55 1.62
C SER A 109 5.71 4.49 2.62
N LEU A 110 6.24 3.27 2.52
CA LEU A 110 5.87 2.13 3.38
C LEU A 110 6.09 2.42 4.87
N ARG A 111 7.17 3.12 5.23
CA ARG A 111 7.44 3.53 6.63
C ARG A 111 6.42 4.54 7.16
N SER A 112 5.86 5.37 6.29
CA SER A 112 4.84 6.36 6.66
C SER A 112 3.40 5.83 6.58
N SER A 113 3.19 4.72 5.87
CA SER A 113 1.88 4.08 5.71
C SER A 113 1.40 3.45 7.03
N LYS A 114 0.09 3.50 7.27
CA LYS A 114 -0.58 2.79 8.37
C LYS A 114 -1.16 1.49 7.82
N PRO A 115 -0.52 0.31 8.04
CA PRO A 115 -1.07 -0.94 7.56
C PRO A 115 -2.32 -1.34 8.37
N PRO A 116 -3.30 -2.00 7.74
CA PRO A 116 -4.36 -2.71 8.46
C PRO A 116 -3.78 -3.73 9.43
N SER A 117 -4.48 -3.96 10.55
CA SER A 117 -3.99 -4.83 11.64
C SER A 117 -3.64 -6.25 11.19
N GLU A 118 -4.43 -6.80 10.25
CA GLU A 118 -4.28 -8.16 9.73
C GLU A 118 -2.99 -8.39 8.94
N VAL A 119 -2.33 -7.32 8.46
CA VAL A 119 -1.12 -7.41 7.62
C VAL A 119 0.08 -6.69 8.23
N LYS A 120 -0.02 -6.25 9.49
CA LYS A 120 1.03 -5.46 10.15
C LYS A 120 2.39 -6.16 10.17
N GLU A 121 2.43 -7.44 10.54
CA GLU A 121 3.69 -8.20 10.58
C GLU A 121 4.30 -8.39 9.18
N LEU A 122 3.47 -8.68 8.18
CA LEU A 122 3.91 -8.78 6.79
C LEU A 122 4.44 -7.45 6.25
N HIS A 123 3.83 -6.33 6.65
CA HIS A 123 4.28 -4.98 6.31
C HIS A 123 5.65 -4.64 6.93
N GLU A 124 5.87 -5.01 8.19
CA GLU A 124 7.17 -4.82 8.84
C GLU A 124 8.28 -5.64 8.16
N LEU A 125 7.98 -6.88 7.77
CA LEU A 125 8.88 -7.71 6.97
C LEU A 125 9.14 -7.08 5.60
N LEU A 126 8.13 -6.52 4.94
CA LEU A 126 8.26 -5.82 3.67
C LEU A 126 9.20 -4.62 3.78
N ILE A 127 9.03 -3.77 4.81
CA ILE A 127 9.93 -2.64 5.08
C ILE A 127 11.38 -3.11 5.26
N ASN A 128 11.57 -4.21 6.01
CA ASN A 128 12.91 -4.77 6.21
C ASN A 128 13.52 -5.21 4.87
N LYS A 129 12.79 -5.95 4.04
CA LYS A 129 13.28 -6.39 2.73
C LYS A 129 13.61 -5.23 1.79
N PHE A 130 12.81 -4.16 1.77
CA PHE A 130 13.14 -2.95 1.04
C PHE A 130 14.39 -2.24 1.59
N SER A 131 14.60 -2.25 2.90
CA SER A 131 15.81 -1.67 3.52
C SER A 131 17.06 -2.46 3.14
N VAL A 132 16.99 -3.80 3.16
CA VAL A 132 18.08 -4.69 2.70
C VAL A 132 18.35 -4.51 1.21
N LEU A 133 17.29 -4.42 0.39
CA LEU A 133 17.41 -4.17 -1.04
C LEU A 133 18.14 -2.85 -1.32
N LEU A 134 17.76 -1.77 -0.63
CA LEU A 134 18.39 -0.47 -0.79
C LEU A 134 19.90 -0.53 -0.46
N ALA A 135 20.26 -1.17 0.66
CA ALA A 135 21.65 -1.33 1.04
C ALA A 135 22.44 -2.10 -0.02
N LYS A 136 21.89 -3.21 -0.53
CA LYS A 136 22.51 -4.02 -1.58
C LYS A 136 22.69 -3.26 -2.90
N LEU A 137 21.73 -2.43 -3.30
CA LEU A 137 21.85 -1.62 -4.51
C LEU A 137 22.91 -0.53 -4.37
N LEU A 138 23.03 0.09 -3.20
CA LEU A 138 24.06 1.09 -2.92
C LEU A 138 25.45 0.47 -2.93
N ASP A 139 25.60 -0.72 -2.33
CA ASP A 139 26.84 -1.49 -2.30
C ASP A 139 27.27 -1.91 -3.72
N PHE A 140 26.35 -2.55 -4.46
CA PHE A 140 26.58 -2.93 -5.86
C PHE A 140 27.03 -1.73 -6.69
N LYS A 141 26.30 -0.60 -6.61
CA LYS A 141 26.67 0.63 -7.33
C LYS A 141 28.06 1.14 -6.94
N GLY A 142 28.42 1.07 -5.66
CA GLY A 142 29.74 1.44 -5.16
C GLY A 142 30.84 0.60 -5.82
N ASN A 143 30.69 -0.72 -5.78
CA ASN A 143 31.63 -1.68 -6.35
C ASN A 143 31.76 -1.55 -7.87
N VAL A 144 30.66 -1.24 -8.58
CA VAL A 144 30.70 -0.94 -10.02
C VAL A 144 31.46 0.35 -10.31
N LYS A 145 31.24 1.42 -9.51
CA LYS A 145 31.89 2.72 -9.74
C LYS A 145 33.39 2.69 -9.44
N SER A 146 33.82 1.92 -8.44
CA SER A 146 35.25 1.77 -8.14
C SER A 146 35.97 0.90 -9.16
N GLY A 147 35.25 0.07 -9.90
CA GLY A 147 35.82 -0.90 -10.84
C GLY A 147 36.34 -2.17 -10.17
N ASP A 148 36.06 -2.34 -8.88
CA ASP A 148 36.50 -3.51 -8.09
C ASP A 148 35.65 -4.76 -8.39
N LEU A 149 34.49 -4.58 -9.03
CA LEU A 149 33.54 -5.66 -9.24
C LEU A 149 33.85 -6.45 -10.51
N GLU A 150 34.36 -7.67 -10.34
CA GLU A 150 34.50 -8.62 -11.44
C GLU A 150 33.12 -9.09 -11.96
N PRO A 151 33.00 -9.44 -13.26
CA PRO A 151 31.73 -9.90 -13.82
C PRO A 151 31.10 -11.10 -13.09
N LEU A 152 31.92 -12.01 -12.55
CA LEU A 152 31.39 -13.17 -11.82
C LEU A 152 30.74 -12.75 -10.49
N ASP A 153 31.35 -11.82 -9.78
CA ASP A 153 30.82 -11.30 -8.52
C ASP A 153 29.61 -10.39 -8.76
N ALA A 154 29.62 -9.59 -9.83
CA ALA A 154 28.45 -8.84 -10.27
C ALA A 154 27.23 -9.75 -10.55
N LEU A 155 27.44 -10.93 -11.13
CA LEU A 155 26.37 -11.90 -11.37
C LEU A 155 25.86 -12.53 -10.06
N ARG A 156 26.74 -12.76 -9.09
CA ARG A 156 26.36 -13.25 -7.75
C ARG A 156 25.52 -12.23 -7.01
N GLU A 157 25.97 -10.98 -6.97
CA GLU A 157 25.21 -9.89 -6.34
C GLU A 157 23.86 -9.66 -7.03
N TYR A 158 23.81 -9.70 -8.37
CA TYR A 158 22.55 -9.69 -9.12
C TYR A 158 21.58 -10.78 -8.65
N ARG A 159 22.08 -12.01 -8.46
CA ARG A 159 21.23 -13.13 -7.99
C ARG A 159 20.70 -12.87 -6.58
N GLU A 160 21.52 -12.34 -5.68
CA GLU A 160 21.08 -11.95 -4.34
C GLU A 160 19.99 -10.88 -4.38
N ILE A 161 20.19 -9.82 -5.18
CA ILE A 161 19.21 -8.74 -5.37
C ILE A 161 17.90 -9.30 -5.96
N SER A 162 17.99 -10.18 -6.96
CA SER A 162 16.83 -10.84 -7.57
C SER A 162 16.07 -11.73 -6.57
N ASN A 163 16.77 -12.41 -5.66
CA ASN A 163 16.15 -13.21 -4.61
C ASN A 163 15.38 -12.31 -3.64
N ILE A 164 15.99 -11.19 -3.20
CA ILE A 164 15.32 -10.21 -2.33
C ILE A 164 14.07 -9.64 -3.01
N CYS A 165 14.14 -9.31 -4.30
CA CYS A 165 12.97 -8.86 -5.06
C CYS A 165 11.87 -9.94 -5.13
N SER A 166 12.24 -11.20 -5.27
CA SER A 166 11.28 -12.32 -5.25
C SER A 166 10.61 -12.48 -3.88
N GLU A 167 11.37 -12.29 -2.80
CA GLU A 167 10.81 -12.29 -1.44
C GLU A 167 9.83 -11.12 -1.23
N ILE A 168 10.14 -9.93 -1.76
CA ILE A 168 9.23 -8.78 -1.77
C ILE A 168 7.94 -9.10 -2.54
N LEU A 169 8.05 -9.72 -3.72
CA LEU A 169 6.88 -10.15 -4.51
C LEU A 169 6.02 -11.17 -3.75
N ASN A 170 6.64 -12.09 -3.02
CA ASN A 170 5.91 -13.05 -2.19
C ASN A 170 5.20 -12.37 -1.02
N LEU A 171 5.84 -11.40 -0.36
CA LEU A 171 5.24 -10.63 0.73
C LEU A 171 4.07 -9.76 0.25
N THR A 172 4.23 -9.04 -0.86
CA THR A 172 3.15 -8.22 -1.46
C THR A 172 1.95 -9.07 -1.88
N LYS A 173 2.19 -10.27 -2.41
CA LYS A 173 1.14 -11.25 -2.71
C LYS A 173 0.44 -11.76 -1.45
N ALA A 174 1.20 -12.10 -0.40
CA ALA A 174 0.63 -12.53 0.88
C ALA A 174 -0.26 -11.45 1.49
N ILE A 175 0.22 -10.20 1.54
CA ILE A 175 -0.55 -9.04 2.00
C ILE A 175 -1.84 -8.89 1.19
N SER A 176 -1.75 -8.95 -0.15
CA SER A 176 -2.92 -8.81 -1.02
C SER A 176 -3.96 -9.90 -0.80
N ASN A 177 -3.53 -11.14 -0.58
CA ASN A 177 -4.43 -12.26 -0.28
C ASN A 177 -5.11 -12.07 1.07
N THR A 178 -4.35 -11.73 2.12
CA THR A 178 -4.91 -11.49 3.46
C THR A 178 -5.94 -10.36 3.45
N LEU A 179 -5.66 -9.27 2.73
CA LEU A 179 -6.61 -8.16 2.59
C LEU A 179 -7.87 -8.55 1.81
N ARG A 180 -7.75 -9.45 0.82
CA ARG A 180 -8.89 -9.93 0.04
C ARG A 180 -9.80 -10.84 0.87
N GLU A 181 -9.23 -11.64 1.77
CA GLU A 181 -9.99 -12.52 2.67
C GLU A 181 -10.64 -11.76 3.84
N SER A 182 -10.15 -10.56 4.15
CA SER A 182 -10.64 -9.71 5.25
C SER A 182 -11.66 -8.62 4.82
N VAL A 183 -12.12 -8.65 3.57
CA VAL A 183 -13.17 -7.78 3.00
C VAL A 183 -14.44 -8.58 2.79
#